data_AF-A0A2V5UCS4-F1
#
_entry.id   AF-A0A2V5UCS4-F1
#
_cell.length_a   1.000
_cell.length_b   1.000
_cell.length_c   1.000
_cell.angle_alpha   90.00
_cell.angle_beta   90.00
_cell.angle_gamma   90.00
#
_symmetry.space_group_name_H-M   'P 1'
#
loop_
_entity.id
_entity.type
_entity.pdbx_description
1 polymer ?
#
loop_
_entity_poly.entity_id
_entity_poly.type
_entity_poly.pdbx_seq_one_letter_code
_entity_poly.pdbx_strand_id
1 'polypeptide(L)'
;MGLAEYKRKRDFKKTAEPAGKPLPKKVKGASRFVIQKHAARRLHYDFRLEMEGVLKSWALPKGLPWKRGEKHLAVEVEDHPIEYEDFEGVIPEGQYGGGTVMVWDRGTYYVYGEQPLKSLREGKLHLILDGQKAKGEWTLVRIRSRDDAKNQWLILKTATDAKPISQKLEDQSVKTGRTMKQIAEARDAEWESNRQTDESPTSQFKARIREAMKKKAVIPSKVEKSRRKTSRLSARDPSTPKSFEAQHDRLADLRSVKARFIEPMKAKLVEKPPATGGWIYELKFDGIRLIAVKRDKKVSLFSRNQNDLSPRFPEIVEAIKNLPARECVIDGEVVALDDEGRSSFQLLQAREIEGGKSPIYFYAFDLLQLDGKSLIGLPLEARKNVLEKLCANAGDPIRYSGAIGSDAKRLLQEVKHRGLEGIIGKQRTSVYEPGRRGGAWIKLKCVNEQEFVIGGYTPPQGARKHFGAILVGYYDNNKMVFAGKVGTGFTAKSLSMLHKRFQKEARDDCPFVDLPSKQNGQWVQGITPSMMKKMHWVNPKLVAQIKFAEWTRDGKLRAPVFLGLREDKKPIDVIREG
;
A
#
# COMPACT_ATOMS: atom_id res chain seq x y z
N MET A 1 -28.81 9.48 -37.25
CA MET A 1 -28.90 9.36 -38.72
C MET A 1 -27.54 9.66 -39.32
N GLY A 2 -26.65 8.65 -39.40
CA GLY A 2 -25.24 8.84 -39.77
C GLY A 2 -24.88 8.09 -41.06
N LEU A 3 -24.28 8.80 -42.02
CA LEU A 3 -23.59 8.36 -43.26
C LEU A 3 -24.31 7.38 -44.21
N ALA A 4 -25.47 6.83 -43.88
CA ALA A 4 -26.18 5.88 -44.73
C ALA A 4 -26.58 6.51 -46.08
N GLU A 5 -27.08 7.74 -46.06
CA GLU A 5 -27.47 8.45 -47.28
C GLU A 5 -26.26 8.95 -48.09
N TYR A 6 -25.16 9.31 -47.42
CA TYR A 6 -23.88 9.69 -48.04
C TYR A 6 -23.24 8.49 -48.77
N LYS A 7 -23.24 7.31 -48.15
CA LYS A 7 -22.73 6.06 -48.75
C LYS A 7 -23.61 5.54 -49.88
N ARG A 8 -24.93 5.79 -49.83
CA ARG A 8 -25.86 5.41 -50.91
C ARG A 8 -25.69 6.29 -52.15
N LYS A 9 -25.31 7.56 -51.98
CA LYS A 9 -25.16 8.54 -53.07
C LYS A 9 -23.77 8.52 -53.75
N ARG A 10 -22.80 7.71 -53.30
CA ARG A 10 -21.41 7.73 -53.78
C ARG A 10 -20.90 6.33 -54.11
N ASP A 11 -20.26 6.20 -55.28
CA ASP A 11 -19.53 5.00 -55.70
C ASP A 11 -18.04 5.16 -55.42
N PHE A 12 -17.58 4.59 -54.29
CA PHE A 12 -16.21 4.70 -53.81
C PHE A 12 -15.18 3.92 -54.65
N LYS A 13 -15.59 3.24 -55.73
CA LYS A 13 -14.66 2.72 -56.75
C LYS A 13 -14.26 3.80 -57.76
N LYS A 14 -14.99 4.92 -57.82
CA LYS A 14 -14.76 6.03 -58.77
C LYS A 14 -14.32 7.33 -58.13
N THR A 15 -14.40 7.46 -56.79
CA THR A 15 -13.98 8.68 -56.06
C THR A 15 -12.90 8.37 -55.03
N ALA A 16 -11.91 9.26 -54.89
CA ALA A 16 -10.88 9.24 -53.84
C ALA A 16 -11.39 9.74 -52.47
N GLU A 17 -12.69 10.03 -52.35
CA GLU A 17 -13.31 10.44 -51.09
C GLU A 17 -13.29 9.32 -50.03
N PRO A 18 -12.89 9.60 -48.78
CA PRO A 18 -12.79 8.59 -47.73
C PRO A 18 -14.18 8.05 -47.34
N ALA A 19 -14.33 6.72 -47.38
CA ALA A 19 -15.60 6.03 -47.10
C ALA A 19 -16.15 6.22 -45.67
N GLY A 20 -15.42 6.87 -44.76
CA GLY A 20 -15.79 7.04 -43.36
C GLY A 20 -15.96 5.71 -42.63
N LYS A 21 -14.94 5.28 -41.86
CA LYS A 21 -15.11 4.15 -40.95
C LYS A 21 -16.20 4.51 -39.93
N PRO A 22 -17.20 3.65 -39.68
CA PRO A 22 -18.17 3.91 -38.62
C PRO A 22 -17.42 4.06 -37.28
N LEU A 23 -17.85 5.01 -36.46
CA LEU A 23 -17.32 5.16 -35.10
C LEU A 23 -17.46 3.80 -34.37
N PRO A 24 -16.38 3.27 -33.75
CA PRO A 24 -16.46 2.05 -32.98
C PRO A 24 -17.46 2.21 -31.81
N LYS A 25 -18.10 1.10 -31.41
CA LYS A 25 -19.17 1.11 -30.41
C LYS A 25 -18.70 1.74 -29.10
N LYS A 26 -19.54 2.62 -28.53
CA LYS A 26 -19.34 3.23 -27.21
C LYS A 26 -19.25 2.13 -26.14
N VAL A 27 -18.20 2.13 -25.34
CA VAL A 27 -18.02 1.17 -24.24
C VAL A 27 -18.97 1.58 -23.10
N LYS A 28 -19.78 0.64 -22.58
CA LYS A 28 -20.60 0.91 -21.38
C LYS A 28 -19.66 1.14 -20.19
N GLY A 29 -19.68 2.34 -19.61
CA GLY A 29 -18.94 2.68 -18.38
C GLY A 29 -17.52 3.25 -18.57
N ALA A 30 -17.14 3.65 -19.78
CA ALA A 30 -15.95 4.47 -20.04
C ALA A 30 -16.26 5.39 -21.22
N SER A 31 -16.19 6.72 -21.04
CA SER A 31 -16.49 7.63 -22.15
C SER A 31 -15.77 8.97 -22.09
N ARG A 32 -15.00 9.33 -21.05
CA ARG A 32 -14.35 10.64 -20.97
C ARG A 32 -12.83 10.59 -20.99
N PHE A 33 -12.24 11.58 -21.64
CA PHE A 33 -10.83 11.88 -21.49
C PHE A 33 -10.66 13.34 -21.11
N VAL A 34 -9.55 13.61 -20.43
CA VAL A 34 -9.06 14.95 -20.17
C VAL A 34 -7.58 15.02 -20.53
N ILE A 35 -7.16 16.15 -21.06
CA ILE A 35 -5.76 16.53 -21.20
C ILE A 35 -5.56 17.78 -20.37
N GLN A 36 -4.69 17.71 -19.37
CA GLN A 36 -4.31 18.87 -18.58
C GLN A 36 -2.93 19.37 -19.00
N LYS A 37 -2.79 20.67 -19.24
CA LYS A 37 -1.49 21.30 -19.47
C LYS A 37 -0.93 21.73 -18.13
N HIS A 38 0.26 21.24 -17.80
CA HIS A 38 0.82 21.33 -16.47
C HIS A 38 2.18 22.05 -16.50
N ALA A 39 2.20 23.29 -16.03
CA ALA A 39 3.40 24.10 -15.84
C ALA A 39 4.04 23.81 -14.47
N ALA A 40 4.57 22.60 -14.31
CA ALA A 40 5.39 22.21 -13.16
C ALA A 40 6.85 22.65 -13.34
N ARG A 41 7.82 21.95 -12.72
CA ARG A 41 9.27 22.13 -13.00
C ARG A 41 9.61 22.10 -14.49
N ARG A 42 8.85 21.32 -15.27
CA ARG A 42 8.87 21.30 -16.74
C ARG A 42 7.43 21.25 -17.24
N LEU A 43 7.16 21.99 -18.31
CA LEU A 43 5.88 21.94 -18.99
C LEU A 43 5.65 20.53 -19.57
N HIS A 44 4.50 19.95 -19.28
CA HIS A 44 4.05 18.68 -19.87
C HIS A 44 2.53 18.66 -19.96
N TYR A 45 2.00 17.62 -20.62
CA TYR A 45 0.57 17.41 -20.77
C TYR A 45 0.20 16.10 -20.11
N ASP A 46 -0.69 16.14 -19.12
CA ASP A 46 -1.24 14.96 -18.49
C ASP A 46 -2.43 14.46 -19.32
N PHE A 47 -2.21 13.40 -20.09
CA PHE A 47 -3.26 12.73 -20.85
C PHE A 47 -3.92 11.66 -20.00
N ARG A 48 -5.25 11.76 -19.82
CA ARG A 48 -5.98 10.90 -18.90
C ARG A 48 -7.22 10.31 -19.55
N LEU A 49 -7.44 9.02 -19.31
CA LEU A 49 -8.57 8.25 -19.82
C LEU A 49 -9.37 7.69 -18.65
N GLU A 50 -10.66 8.00 -18.60
CA GLU A 50 -11.58 7.39 -17.65
C GLU A 50 -11.77 5.89 -17.99
N MET A 51 -11.35 5.01 -17.08
CA MET A 51 -11.53 3.55 -17.17
C MET A 51 -11.73 2.96 -15.77
N GLU A 52 -12.73 2.11 -15.58
CA GLU A 52 -13.02 1.43 -14.29
C GLU A 52 -13.21 2.36 -13.09
N GLY A 53 -13.74 3.56 -13.30
CA GLY A 53 -14.01 4.49 -12.19
C GLY A 53 -12.80 5.33 -11.75
N VAL A 54 -11.70 5.32 -12.52
CA VAL A 54 -10.49 6.13 -12.29
C VAL A 54 -9.96 6.73 -13.60
N LEU A 55 -9.07 7.70 -13.51
CA LEU A 55 -8.34 8.29 -14.62
C LEU A 55 -6.97 7.61 -14.80
N LYS A 56 -6.87 6.73 -15.80
CA LYS A 56 -5.57 6.18 -16.24
C LYS A 56 -4.77 7.30 -16.88
N SER A 57 -3.55 7.53 -16.41
CA SER A 57 -2.85 8.81 -16.64
C SER A 57 -1.45 8.62 -17.21
N TRP A 58 -1.09 9.48 -18.16
CA TRP A 58 0.24 9.56 -18.76
C TRP A 58 0.72 10.99 -18.83
N ALA A 59 1.96 11.24 -18.42
CA ALA A 59 2.64 12.51 -18.65
C ALA A 59 3.29 12.50 -20.05
N LEU A 60 2.91 13.46 -20.90
CA LEU A 60 3.42 13.65 -22.26
C LEU A 60 4.27 14.94 -22.30
N PRO A 61 5.61 14.85 -22.24
CA PRO A 61 6.48 16.03 -22.23
C PRO A 61 6.34 16.93 -23.47
N LYS A 62 5.98 16.35 -24.61
CA LYS A 62 5.79 17.05 -25.90
C LYS A 62 4.32 17.19 -26.32
N GLY A 63 3.37 16.83 -25.45
CA GLY A 63 1.94 16.78 -25.80
C GLY A 63 1.61 15.70 -26.84
N LEU A 64 0.44 15.79 -27.48
CA LEU A 64 0.03 14.87 -28.54
C LEU A 64 0.83 15.11 -29.84
N PRO A 65 1.21 14.05 -30.58
CA PRO A 65 1.76 14.19 -31.93
C PRO A 65 0.65 14.55 -32.92
N TRP A 66 0.97 15.36 -33.94
CA TRP A 66 -0.02 15.88 -34.90
C TRP A 66 0.23 15.39 -36.33
N LYS A 67 1.48 15.07 -36.66
CA LYS A 67 1.85 14.52 -37.97
C LYS A 67 1.74 13.00 -37.95
N ARG A 68 1.20 12.39 -39.02
CA ARG A 68 1.06 10.94 -39.12
C ARG A 68 2.42 10.26 -38.96
N GLY A 69 2.48 9.26 -38.09
CA GLY A 69 3.70 8.50 -37.81
C GLY A 69 4.65 9.15 -36.79
N GLU A 70 4.40 10.40 -36.39
CA GLU A 70 5.12 11.07 -35.30
C GLU A 70 4.82 10.37 -33.97
N LYS A 71 5.86 10.24 -33.13
CA LYS A 71 5.81 9.53 -31.85
C LYS A 71 6.30 10.42 -30.72
N HIS A 72 5.51 10.56 -29.67
CA HIS A 72 5.92 11.23 -28.44
C HIS A 72 6.00 10.23 -27.29
N LEU A 73 6.92 10.48 -26.36
CA LEU A 73 7.00 9.73 -25.10
C LEU A 73 5.76 10.03 -24.25
N ALA A 74 5.17 8.98 -23.70
CA ALA A 74 4.12 9.03 -22.70
C ALA A 74 4.58 8.21 -21.50
N VAL A 75 4.73 8.84 -20.34
CA VAL A 75 5.16 8.15 -19.12
C VAL A 75 3.92 7.86 -18.29
N GLU A 76 3.61 6.58 -18.05
CA GLU A 76 2.51 6.15 -17.18
C GLU A 76 2.78 6.63 -15.75
N VAL A 77 1.82 7.38 -15.20
CA VAL A 77 1.84 7.89 -13.83
C VAL A 77 0.70 7.26 -13.04
N GLU A 78 0.63 7.54 -11.74
CA GLU A 78 -0.40 7.02 -10.85
C GLU A 78 -1.82 7.31 -11.37
N ASP A 79 -2.77 6.43 -11.04
CA ASP A 79 -4.19 6.65 -11.37
C ASP A 79 -4.73 7.83 -10.55
N HIS A 80 -5.61 8.63 -11.17
CA HIS A 80 -6.22 9.78 -10.50
C HIS A 80 -7.74 9.55 -10.27
N PRO A 81 -8.35 10.15 -9.23
CA PRO A 81 -9.80 10.16 -9.06
C PRO A 81 -10.51 10.80 -10.27
N ILE A 82 -11.76 10.41 -10.56
CA ILE A 82 -12.53 10.97 -11.69
C ILE A 82 -12.72 12.48 -11.52
N GLU A 83 -12.94 12.95 -10.30
CA GLU A 83 -13.15 14.35 -9.97
C GLU A 83 -11.96 15.23 -10.36
N TYR A 84 -10.77 14.63 -10.51
CA TYR A 84 -9.58 15.33 -10.97
C TYR A 84 -9.67 15.77 -12.44
N GLU A 85 -10.63 15.24 -13.21
CA GLU A 85 -10.88 15.65 -14.61
C GLU A 85 -11.26 17.12 -14.71
N ASP A 86 -11.92 17.66 -13.69
CA ASP A 86 -12.37 19.04 -13.65
C ASP A 86 -11.37 19.95 -12.94
N PHE A 87 -10.23 19.46 -12.47
CA PHE A 87 -9.27 20.29 -11.75
C PHE A 87 -8.52 21.25 -12.70
N GLU A 88 -8.60 22.54 -12.40
CA GLU A 88 -7.87 23.65 -13.03
C GLU A 88 -7.51 24.65 -11.93
N GLY A 89 -6.24 25.03 -11.84
CA GLY A 89 -5.77 25.83 -10.71
C GLY A 89 -4.26 25.80 -10.50
N VAL A 90 -3.82 26.25 -9.33
CA VAL A 90 -2.39 26.22 -8.94
C VAL A 90 -2.18 25.15 -7.87
N ILE A 91 -1.19 24.28 -8.07
CA ILE A 91 -0.70 23.35 -7.06
C ILE A 91 0.49 24.04 -6.35
N PRO A 92 0.46 24.19 -5.01
CA PRO A 92 1.51 24.90 -4.27
C PRO A 92 2.92 24.36 -4.51
N GLU A 93 3.90 25.25 -4.51
CA GLU A 93 5.31 24.87 -4.65
C GLU A 93 5.74 23.98 -3.46
N GLY A 94 6.44 22.88 -3.75
CA GLY A 94 6.82 21.87 -2.75
C GLY A 94 5.83 20.71 -2.60
N GLN A 95 4.60 20.83 -3.12
CA GLN A 95 3.68 19.71 -3.25
C GLN A 95 4.04 18.84 -4.46
N TYR A 96 3.64 17.56 -4.43
CA TYR A 96 3.81 16.65 -5.57
C TYR A 96 3.05 17.20 -6.79
N GLY A 97 3.76 17.47 -7.88
CA GLY A 97 3.19 18.14 -9.05
C GLY A 97 2.96 19.64 -8.85
N GLY A 98 3.71 20.33 -7.99
CA GLY A 98 3.62 21.79 -7.84
C GLY A 98 3.77 22.52 -9.18
N GLY A 99 2.85 23.45 -9.46
CA GLY A 99 2.73 24.11 -10.75
C GLY A 99 1.29 24.51 -11.10
N THR A 100 1.13 25.29 -12.17
CA THR A 100 -0.20 25.65 -12.68
C THR A 100 -0.75 24.54 -13.58
N VAL A 101 -1.99 24.14 -13.37
CA VAL A 101 -2.71 23.11 -14.14
C VAL A 101 -3.89 23.76 -14.86
N MET A 102 -3.95 23.58 -16.17
CA MET A 102 -5.06 23.99 -17.03
C MET A 102 -5.77 22.76 -17.59
N VAL A 103 -7.09 22.74 -17.60
CA VAL A 103 -7.85 21.77 -18.40
C VAL A 103 -7.72 22.18 -19.86
N TRP A 104 -6.75 21.58 -20.56
CA TRP A 104 -6.34 21.96 -21.89
C TRP A 104 -7.24 21.36 -22.96
N ASP A 105 -7.73 20.14 -22.78
CA ASP A 105 -8.77 19.56 -23.61
C ASP A 105 -9.59 18.55 -22.81
N ARG A 106 -10.83 18.32 -23.23
CA ARG A 106 -11.70 17.29 -22.67
C ARG A 106 -12.73 16.86 -23.69
N GLY A 107 -13.18 15.63 -23.59
CA GLY A 107 -14.22 15.12 -24.47
C GLY A 107 -14.43 13.64 -24.29
N THR A 108 -14.87 13.00 -25.37
CA THR A 108 -15.09 11.55 -25.36
C THR A 108 -14.04 10.82 -26.15
N TYR A 109 -13.70 9.61 -25.72
CA TYR A 109 -12.81 8.75 -26.48
C TYR A 109 -13.44 7.40 -26.77
N TYR A 110 -12.97 6.78 -27.83
CA TYR A 110 -13.38 5.45 -28.26
C TYR A 110 -12.14 4.60 -28.45
N VAL A 111 -12.24 3.32 -28.10
CA VAL A 111 -11.14 2.36 -28.30
C VAL A 111 -11.57 1.36 -29.36
N TYR A 112 -10.70 1.06 -30.32
CA TYR A 112 -10.95 -0.05 -31.23
C TYR A 112 -10.84 -1.39 -30.50
N GLY A 113 -11.91 -2.19 -30.54
CA GLY A 113 -12.02 -3.50 -29.89
C GLY A 113 -13.07 -3.53 -28.76
N GLU A 114 -13.46 -4.73 -28.30
CA GLU A 114 -14.53 -4.89 -27.31
C GLU A 114 -14.06 -4.76 -25.84
N GLN A 115 -12.75 -4.62 -25.58
CA GLN A 115 -12.17 -4.65 -24.23
C GLN A 115 -11.00 -3.66 -24.04
N PRO A 116 -11.24 -2.37 -23.77
CA PRO A 116 -10.19 -1.35 -23.58
C PRO A 116 -9.12 -1.73 -22.56
N LEU A 117 -9.51 -2.30 -21.43
CA LEU A 117 -8.59 -2.69 -20.35
C LEU A 117 -7.69 -3.87 -20.72
N LYS A 118 -8.15 -4.72 -21.63
CA LYS A 118 -7.33 -5.81 -22.16
C LYS A 118 -6.27 -5.22 -23.08
N SER A 119 -6.67 -4.35 -24.00
CA SER A 119 -5.77 -3.62 -24.90
C SER A 119 -4.72 -2.78 -24.14
N LEU A 120 -5.13 -2.13 -23.05
CA LEU A 120 -4.21 -1.44 -22.14
C LEU A 120 -3.19 -2.41 -21.50
N ARG A 121 -3.64 -3.56 -20.96
CA ARG A 121 -2.74 -4.56 -20.37
C ARG A 121 -1.79 -5.19 -21.38
N GLU A 122 -2.25 -5.41 -22.61
CA GLU A 122 -1.44 -5.90 -23.72
C GLU A 122 -0.42 -4.87 -24.22
N GLY A 123 -0.50 -3.63 -23.71
CA GLY A 123 0.43 -2.56 -24.02
C GLY A 123 0.14 -1.88 -25.35
N LYS A 124 -1.10 -1.94 -25.86
CA LYS A 124 -1.48 -1.31 -27.13
C LYS A 124 -2.94 -0.86 -27.14
N LEU A 125 -3.17 0.45 -27.13
CA LEU A 125 -4.49 1.06 -27.26
C LEU A 125 -4.60 1.84 -28.56
N HIS A 126 -5.64 1.54 -29.34
CA HIS A 126 -6.03 2.32 -30.51
C HIS A 126 -7.19 3.23 -30.13
N LEU A 127 -6.95 4.54 -30.09
CA LEU A 127 -7.84 5.55 -29.54
C LEU A 127 -8.38 6.45 -30.65
N ILE A 128 -9.67 6.76 -30.58
CA ILE A 128 -10.29 7.88 -31.30
C ILE A 128 -10.67 8.91 -30.25
N LEU A 129 -10.09 10.10 -30.33
CA LEU A 129 -10.43 11.22 -29.47
C LEU A 129 -11.45 12.11 -30.19
N ASP A 130 -12.50 12.48 -29.47
CA ASP A 130 -13.48 13.49 -29.83
C ASP A 130 -13.51 14.55 -28.72
N GLY A 131 -12.43 15.35 -28.68
CA GLY A 131 -12.25 16.49 -27.78
C GLY A 131 -12.67 17.82 -28.40
N GLN A 132 -12.53 18.89 -27.64
CA GLN A 132 -12.70 20.24 -28.17
C GLN A 132 -11.50 20.64 -29.05
N LYS A 133 -10.29 20.19 -28.70
CA LYS A 133 -9.06 20.45 -29.46
C LYS A 133 -8.52 19.22 -30.18
N ALA A 134 -8.40 18.09 -29.50
CA ALA A 134 -7.88 16.85 -30.04
C ALA A 134 -9.00 16.01 -30.66
N LYS A 135 -9.05 16.00 -32.00
CA LYS A 135 -9.97 15.17 -32.79
C LYS A 135 -9.22 14.26 -33.75
N GLY A 136 -9.48 12.96 -33.69
CA GLY A 136 -8.89 11.98 -34.59
C GLY A 136 -8.32 10.75 -33.90
N GLU A 137 -7.46 10.02 -34.59
CA GLU A 137 -6.96 8.72 -34.12
C GLU A 137 -5.49 8.76 -33.67
N TRP A 138 -5.25 8.21 -32.48
CA TRP A 138 -3.93 7.98 -31.90
C TRP A 138 -3.78 6.52 -31.46
N THR A 139 -2.55 6.06 -31.32
CA THR A 139 -2.25 4.76 -30.73
C THR A 139 -1.24 4.92 -29.61
N LEU A 140 -1.55 4.36 -28.44
CA LEU A 140 -0.66 4.31 -27.28
C LEU A 140 -0.04 2.91 -27.20
N VAL A 141 1.29 2.81 -27.21
CA VAL A 141 2.03 1.54 -27.24
C VAL A 141 3.09 1.50 -26.15
N ARG A 142 3.12 0.44 -25.34
CA ARG A 142 4.10 0.27 -24.27
C ARG A 142 5.44 -0.16 -24.87
N ILE A 143 6.52 0.50 -24.46
CA ILE A 143 7.88 0.14 -24.86
C ILE A 143 8.28 -1.12 -24.09
N ARG A 144 8.74 -2.16 -24.79
CA ARG A 144 9.37 -3.34 -24.15
C ARG A 144 10.86 -3.03 -24.00
N SER A 145 11.29 -2.62 -22.80
CA SER A 145 12.71 -2.45 -22.46
C SER A 145 13.27 -3.73 -21.81
N ARG A 146 14.59 -3.93 -21.91
CA ARG A 146 15.33 -5.02 -21.24
C ARG A 146 15.45 -4.82 -19.72
N ASP A 147 15.22 -3.60 -19.22
CA ASP A 147 15.43 -3.20 -17.81
C ASP A 147 14.12 -2.94 -17.03
N ASP A 148 13.08 -3.77 -17.21
CA ASP A 148 11.86 -3.77 -16.38
C ASP A 148 11.07 -2.43 -16.22
N ALA A 149 11.39 -1.39 -17.00
CA ALA A 149 10.70 -0.09 -16.99
C ALA A 149 9.28 -0.18 -17.59
N LYS A 150 8.33 -0.74 -16.83
CA LYS A 150 6.94 -1.00 -17.23
C LYS A 150 6.07 0.24 -17.46
N ASN A 151 6.59 1.44 -17.16
CA ASN A 151 5.85 2.71 -17.22
C ASN A 151 6.11 3.54 -18.49
N GLN A 152 6.98 3.11 -19.42
CA GLN A 152 7.26 3.89 -20.63
C GLN A 152 6.38 3.48 -21.80
N TRP A 153 5.68 4.46 -22.36
CA TRP A 153 4.80 4.32 -23.52
C TRP A 153 5.18 5.32 -24.62
N LEU A 154 4.73 5.02 -25.83
CA LEU A 154 4.74 5.94 -26.97
C LEU A 154 3.31 6.21 -27.36
N ILE A 155 2.97 7.48 -27.57
CA ILE A 155 1.75 7.87 -28.27
C ILE A 155 2.10 8.24 -29.71
N LEU A 156 1.32 7.71 -30.65
CA LEU A 156 1.55 7.85 -32.09
C LEU A 156 0.30 8.41 -32.76
N LYS A 157 0.46 9.36 -33.69
CA LYS A 157 -0.64 9.79 -34.56
C LYS A 157 -0.83 8.76 -35.67
N THR A 158 -1.99 8.11 -35.72
CA THR A 158 -2.24 6.99 -36.65
C THR A 158 -3.18 7.30 -37.80
N ALA A 159 -4.08 8.27 -37.63
CA ALA A 159 -4.86 8.84 -38.74
C ALA A 159 -4.00 9.82 -39.58
N THR A 160 -4.61 10.43 -40.61
CA THR A 160 -4.01 11.52 -41.39
C THR A 160 -3.51 12.65 -40.51
N ASP A 161 -2.60 13.45 -41.04
CA ASP A 161 -2.11 14.66 -40.38
C ASP A 161 -3.28 15.50 -39.87
N ALA A 162 -3.19 15.94 -38.62
CA ALA A 162 -4.09 16.92 -38.05
C ALA A 162 -3.34 18.26 -38.03
N LYS A 163 -4.04 19.34 -38.36
CA LYS A 163 -3.45 20.68 -38.24
C LYS A 163 -3.06 20.91 -36.78
N PRO A 164 -1.82 21.31 -36.49
CA PRO A 164 -1.44 21.74 -35.15
C PRO A 164 -2.38 22.85 -34.67
N ILE A 165 -2.65 22.85 -33.37
CA ILE A 165 -3.52 23.84 -32.75
C ILE A 165 -2.84 25.22 -32.82
N SER A 166 -3.63 26.28 -33.01
CA SER A 166 -3.10 27.65 -33.01
C SER A 166 -2.52 28.01 -31.64
N GLN A 167 -1.51 28.88 -31.59
CA GLN A 167 -0.92 29.33 -30.30
C GLN A 167 -1.95 29.89 -29.33
N LYS A 168 -2.99 30.56 -29.85
CA LYS A 168 -4.10 31.07 -29.06
C LYS A 168 -4.88 29.94 -28.37
N LEU A 169 -5.27 28.91 -29.11
CA LEU A 169 -5.97 27.76 -28.53
C LEU A 169 -5.05 26.89 -27.66
N GLU A 170 -3.75 26.89 -27.94
CA GLU A 170 -2.73 26.18 -27.15
C GLU A 170 -2.61 26.75 -25.73
N ASP A 171 -2.90 28.03 -25.55
CA ASP A 171 -2.85 28.74 -24.27
C ASP A 171 -4.24 29.11 -23.73
N GLN A 172 -5.30 28.38 -24.07
CA GLN A 172 -6.66 28.63 -23.55
C GLN A 172 -7.28 27.39 -22.94
N SER A 173 -7.86 27.52 -21.74
CA SER A 173 -8.62 26.46 -21.09
C SER A 173 -9.90 26.14 -21.85
N VAL A 174 -10.23 24.85 -22.00
CA VAL A 174 -11.54 24.42 -22.53
C VAL A 174 -12.64 24.40 -21.46
N LYS A 175 -12.26 24.59 -20.19
CA LYS A 175 -13.18 24.69 -19.05
C LYS A 175 -13.61 26.14 -18.83
N THR A 176 -12.67 27.08 -18.83
CA THR A 176 -12.91 28.47 -18.42
C THR A 176 -12.58 29.51 -19.49
N GLY A 177 -11.92 29.13 -20.59
CA GLY A 177 -11.43 30.06 -21.61
C GLY A 177 -10.21 30.90 -21.19
N ARG A 178 -9.76 30.78 -19.94
CA ARG A 178 -8.62 31.52 -19.38
C ARG A 178 -7.29 31.02 -19.92
N THR A 179 -6.28 31.90 -19.95
CA THR A 179 -4.90 31.53 -20.28
C THR A 179 -4.13 30.91 -19.13
N MET A 180 -3.00 30.24 -19.40
CA MET A 180 -2.16 29.67 -18.32
C MET A 180 -1.74 30.76 -17.33
N LYS A 181 -1.39 31.94 -17.86
CA LYS A 181 -1.02 33.11 -17.07
C LYS A 181 -2.18 33.60 -16.21
N GLN A 182 -3.39 33.72 -16.78
CA GLN A 182 -4.57 34.14 -16.03
C GLN A 182 -4.94 33.15 -14.92
N ILE A 183 -4.79 31.84 -15.15
CA ILE A 183 -5.03 30.81 -14.12
C ILE A 183 -3.97 30.91 -13.01
N ALA A 184 -2.71 31.15 -13.37
CA ALA A 184 -1.62 31.31 -12.39
C ALA A 184 -1.79 32.58 -11.53
N GLU A 185 -2.29 33.67 -12.12
CA GLU A 185 -2.49 34.96 -11.45
C GLU A 185 -3.76 34.99 -10.59
N ALA A 186 -4.85 34.35 -11.04
CA ALA A 186 -6.14 34.41 -10.36
C ALA A 186 -6.13 33.72 -8.98
N ARG A 187 -5.35 32.65 -8.79
CA ARG A 187 -5.29 31.82 -7.56
C ARG A 187 -6.68 31.46 -6.97
N ASP A 188 -7.68 31.40 -7.83
CA ASP A 188 -9.10 31.24 -7.47
C ASP A 188 -9.47 29.78 -7.15
N ALA A 189 -8.67 28.84 -7.67
CA ALA A 189 -8.65 27.45 -7.28
C ALA A 189 -7.20 27.04 -6.99
N GLU A 190 -6.79 27.12 -5.73
CA GLU A 190 -5.60 26.42 -5.28
C GLU A 190 -6.01 24.98 -4.99
N TRP A 191 -5.31 24.00 -5.57
CA TRP A 191 -5.45 22.64 -5.10
C TRP A 191 -4.79 22.54 -3.74
N GLU A 192 -5.59 22.81 -2.72
CA GLU A 192 -5.39 22.20 -1.43
C GLU A 192 -5.66 20.71 -1.61
N SER A 193 -4.64 19.96 -2.05
CA SER A 193 -4.50 18.63 -1.47
C SER A 193 -4.66 18.85 0.03
N ASN A 194 -5.51 18.08 0.73
CA ASN A 194 -5.64 18.12 2.20
C ASN A 194 -4.30 17.68 2.86
N ARG A 195 -3.25 18.44 2.59
CA ARG A 195 -1.83 18.18 2.71
C ARG A 195 -1.27 19.56 3.05
N GLN A 196 -1.17 19.80 4.35
CA GLN A 196 -0.49 20.99 4.86
C GLN A 196 0.89 21.10 4.24
N THR A 197 1.28 22.32 3.87
CA THR A 197 2.66 22.69 3.62
C THR A 197 3.53 22.23 4.80
N ASP A 198 4.65 21.59 4.49
CA ASP A 198 5.56 20.98 5.47
C ASP A 198 6.25 22.04 6.35
N GLU A 199 5.57 22.42 7.43
CA GLU A 199 6.12 23.19 8.56
C GLU A 199 6.74 22.26 9.63
N SER A 200 7.30 21.12 9.25
CA SER A 200 7.94 20.24 10.23
C SER A 200 9.08 20.97 10.97
N PRO A 201 9.26 20.71 12.28
CA PRO A 201 10.40 21.22 13.06
C PRO A 201 11.74 20.90 12.40
N THR A 202 11.80 19.85 11.59
CA THR A 202 12.98 19.41 10.84
C THR A 202 13.29 20.33 9.64
N SER A 203 12.27 20.91 9.00
CA SER A 203 12.41 21.89 7.91
C SER A 203 12.93 23.24 8.45
N GLN A 204 12.33 23.73 9.55
CA GLN A 204 12.79 24.93 10.25
C GLN A 204 14.17 24.75 10.90
N PHE A 205 14.50 23.54 11.37
CA PHE A 205 15.83 23.18 11.88
C PHE A 205 16.88 23.11 10.77
N LYS A 206 16.56 22.56 9.59
CA LYS A 206 17.46 22.56 8.42
C LYS A 206 17.70 23.97 7.87
N ALA A 207 16.69 24.84 7.90
CA ALA A 207 16.83 26.25 7.53
C ALA A 207 17.73 27.02 8.52
N ARG A 208 17.50 26.86 9.84
CA ARG A 208 18.33 27.46 10.90
C ARG A 208 19.77 26.93 10.91
N ILE A 209 19.98 25.65 10.59
CA ILE A 209 21.32 25.06 10.46
C ILE A 209 22.05 25.60 9.22
N ARG A 210 21.38 25.76 8.07
CA ARG A 210 22.01 26.38 6.88
C ARG A 210 22.42 27.83 7.13
N GLU A 211 21.62 28.58 7.87
CA GLU A 211 21.89 29.98 8.21
C GLU A 211 23.04 30.11 9.23
N ALA A 212 23.11 29.21 10.21
CA ALA A 212 24.21 29.10 11.17
C ALA A 212 25.53 28.63 10.52
N MET A 213 25.47 27.77 9.51
CA MET A 213 26.64 27.32 8.75
C MET A 213 27.20 28.42 7.83
N LYS A 214 26.35 29.31 7.30
CA LYS A 214 26.81 30.50 6.53
C LYS A 214 27.51 31.54 7.40
N LYS A 215 27.12 31.70 8.67
CA LYS A 215 27.71 32.67 9.60
C LYS A 215 29.05 32.23 10.21
N LYS A 216 29.44 30.96 10.09
CA LYS A 216 30.67 30.42 10.71
C LYS A 216 31.94 30.52 9.83
N ALA A 217 31.82 31.07 8.62
CA ALA A 217 32.91 31.10 7.63
C ALA A 217 33.71 32.42 7.56
N VAL A 218 33.52 33.37 8.50
CA VAL A 218 34.22 34.68 8.45
C VAL A 218 34.91 35.02 9.79
N ILE A 219 36.17 34.54 9.92
CA ILE A 219 37.38 35.11 10.57
C ILE A 219 37.37 35.43 12.10
N PRO A 220 38.52 35.69 12.78
CA PRO A 220 39.44 34.74 13.41
C PRO A 220 39.59 34.87 14.94
N SER A 221 40.35 33.92 15.48
CA SER A 221 40.90 33.81 16.84
C SER A 221 41.63 35.06 17.37
N LYS A 222 41.33 35.44 18.62
CA LYS A 222 42.29 36.06 19.55
C LYS A 222 42.05 35.59 20.98
N VAL A 223 43.14 35.19 21.59
CA VAL A 223 43.31 34.77 22.99
C VAL A 223 43.45 36.02 23.85
N GLU A 224 42.77 36.11 24.99
CA GLU A 224 43.31 36.86 26.13
C GLU A 224 42.73 36.41 27.48
N LYS A 225 43.64 36.37 28.46
CA LYS A 225 43.45 35.95 29.86
C LYS A 225 42.86 37.11 30.67
N SER A 226 42.00 36.81 31.66
CA SER A 226 41.93 37.62 32.88
C SER A 226 41.46 36.80 34.09
N ARG A 227 41.93 37.26 35.25
CA ARG A 227 42.10 36.61 36.56
C ARG A 227 41.00 37.06 37.54
N ARG A 228 40.88 36.30 38.64
CA ARG A 228 40.37 36.67 39.99
C ARG A 228 38.84 36.78 40.14
N LYS A 229 38.22 36.41 41.27
CA LYS A 229 38.61 35.70 42.50
C LYS A 229 37.31 35.38 43.26
N THR A 230 37.25 34.17 43.84
CA THR A 230 36.64 33.81 45.14
C THR A 230 35.35 34.48 45.63
N SER A 231 34.32 33.66 45.85
CA SER A 231 33.78 33.44 47.20
C SER A 231 33.05 32.10 47.28
N ARG A 232 33.30 31.41 48.39
CA ARG A 232 32.69 30.14 48.80
C ARG A 232 31.21 30.36 49.10
N LEU A 233 30.36 29.38 48.79
CA LEU A 233 29.41 28.80 49.74
C LEU A 233 28.87 27.47 49.17
N SER A 234 28.77 26.51 50.07
CA SER A 234 28.50 25.09 49.93
C SER A 234 27.11 24.73 49.42
N ALA A 235 27.05 23.84 48.42
CA ALA A 235 25.99 22.84 48.29
C ALA A 235 26.52 21.66 47.45
N ARG A 236 26.33 20.43 47.96
CA ARG A 236 26.71 19.16 47.32
C ARG A 236 25.97 19.01 45.99
N ASP A 237 26.70 18.87 44.89
CA ASP A 237 26.19 18.41 43.59
C ASP A 237 26.65 16.96 43.37
N PRO A 238 25.75 15.96 43.28
CA PRO A 238 26.08 14.64 42.79
C PRO A 238 25.59 14.50 41.34
N SER A 239 26.36 15.02 40.38
CA SER A 239 26.13 14.80 38.95
C SER A 239 27.23 13.90 38.35
N THR A 240 27.20 12.63 38.73
CA THR A 240 27.76 11.53 37.92
C THR A 240 26.67 10.47 37.74
N PRO A 241 26.17 10.19 36.52
CA PRO A 241 25.10 9.22 36.34
C PRO A 241 25.64 7.79 36.51
N LYS A 242 25.47 7.23 37.72
CA LYS A 242 25.53 5.79 38.04
C LYS A 242 24.28 5.06 37.50
N SER A 243 24.07 5.03 36.19
CA SER A 243 22.81 4.51 35.61
C SER A 243 22.88 3.08 35.04
N PHE A 244 24.01 2.38 35.14
CA PHE A 244 24.12 1.00 34.64
C PHE A 244 23.83 -0.06 35.71
N GLU A 245 24.36 0.07 36.92
CA GLU A 245 24.18 -0.91 38.01
C GLU A 245 22.77 -0.85 38.63
N ALA A 246 22.22 0.36 38.83
CA ALA A 246 20.97 0.55 39.56
C ALA A 246 19.69 0.02 38.86
N GLN A 247 19.75 -0.34 37.57
CA GLN A 247 18.63 -0.98 36.87
C GLN A 247 18.74 -2.51 36.82
N HIS A 248 19.96 -3.06 36.90
CA HIS A 248 20.17 -4.51 36.95
C HIS A 248 19.71 -5.09 38.29
N ASP A 249 19.92 -4.35 39.38
CA ASP A 249 19.48 -4.74 40.72
C ASP A 249 17.96 -4.96 40.82
N ARG A 250 17.14 -4.18 40.09
CA ARG A 250 15.67 -4.38 40.10
C ARG A 250 15.19 -5.56 39.26
N LEU A 251 15.99 -6.07 38.33
CA LEU A 251 15.65 -7.28 37.56
C LEU A 251 15.92 -8.55 38.40
N ALA A 252 16.90 -8.51 39.29
CA ALA A 252 17.23 -9.63 40.18
C ALA A 252 16.07 -10.02 41.10
N ASP A 253 15.24 -9.06 41.51
CA ASP A 253 14.07 -9.28 42.38
C ASP A 253 12.84 -9.84 41.65
N LEU A 254 12.87 -9.90 40.31
CA LEU A 254 11.74 -10.40 39.54
C LEU A 254 11.57 -11.91 39.69
N ARG A 255 10.31 -12.35 39.52
CA ARG A 255 9.94 -13.76 39.54
C ARG A 255 10.80 -14.55 38.56
N SER A 256 11.42 -15.61 39.06
CA SER A 256 12.20 -16.53 38.24
C SER A 256 11.29 -17.38 37.35
N VAL A 257 11.60 -17.46 36.05
CA VAL A 257 10.89 -18.26 35.06
C VAL A 257 11.86 -18.72 33.96
N LYS A 258 11.72 -19.97 33.51
CA LYS A 258 12.48 -20.50 32.37
C LYS A 258 11.96 -19.88 31.07
N ALA A 259 12.86 -19.60 30.11
CA ALA A 259 12.45 -19.18 28.77
C ALA A 259 11.57 -20.24 28.11
N ARG A 260 10.36 -19.91 27.68
CA ARG A 260 9.43 -20.81 26.98
C ARG A 260 8.52 -20.01 26.07
N PHE A 261 7.79 -20.70 25.19
CA PHE A 261 6.74 -20.06 24.41
C PHE A 261 5.72 -19.39 25.35
N ILE A 262 5.36 -18.15 25.03
CA ILE A 262 4.33 -17.38 25.69
C ILE A 262 3.35 -16.96 24.59
N GLU A 263 2.05 -17.22 24.80
CA GLU A 263 1.05 -16.87 23.80
C GLU A 263 1.04 -15.36 23.54
N PRO A 264 1.12 -14.90 22.27
CA PRO A 264 1.20 -13.48 22.00
C PRO A 264 -0.03 -12.69 22.49
N MET A 265 0.22 -11.53 23.09
CA MET A 265 -0.81 -10.54 23.39
C MET A 265 -1.43 -9.99 22.08
N LYS A 266 -2.74 -9.77 22.07
CA LYS A 266 -3.52 -9.41 20.87
C LYS A 266 -3.98 -7.96 20.93
N ALA A 267 -3.88 -7.24 19.81
CA ALA A 267 -4.39 -5.88 19.68
C ALA A 267 -5.89 -5.84 19.36
N LYS A 268 -6.60 -4.87 19.93
CA LYS A 268 -8.00 -4.56 19.61
C LYS A 268 -8.07 -3.62 18.40
N LEU A 269 -8.92 -3.92 17.40
CA LEU A 269 -9.17 -2.98 16.31
C LEU A 269 -9.97 -1.80 16.84
N VAL A 270 -9.55 -0.58 16.50
CA VAL A 270 -10.29 0.65 16.81
C VAL A 270 -10.30 1.55 15.58
N GLU A 271 -11.40 2.29 15.39
CA GLU A 271 -11.52 3.22 14.27
C GLU A 271 -10.81 4.56 14.53
N LYS A 272 -10.87 5.02 15.79
CA LYS A 272 -10.32 6.30 16.21
C LYS A 272 -9.28 6.09 17.30
N PRO A 273 -8.18 6.86 17.29
CA PRO A 273 -7.20 6.77 18.36
C PRO A 273 -7.82 7.26 19.69
N PRO A 274 -7.45 6.65 20.83
CA PRO A 274 -7.87 7.11 22.14
C PRO A 274 -7.48 8.56 22.38
N ALA A 275 -8.37 9.33 23.00
CA ALA A 275 -8.14 10.75 23.28
C ALA A 275 -7.16 10.96 24.46
N THR A 276 -7.08 10.00 25.38
CA THR A 276 -6.27 10.06 26.60
C THR A 276 -5.64 8.69 26.90
N GLY A 277 -4.67 8.62 27.83
CA GLY A 277 -4.20 7.33 28.38
C GLY A 277 -2.75 6.94 28.10
N GLY A 278 -1.83 7.89 27.92
CA GLY A 278 -0.38 7.61 27.93
C GLY A 278 0.06 6.58 26.89
N TRP A 279 -0.33 6.76 25.63
CA TRP A 279 -0.05 5.82 24.54
C TRP A 279 1.29 6.09 23.87
N ILE A 280 1.96 5.01 23.47
CA ILE A 280 2.99 5.04 22.43
C ILE A 280 2.45 4.38 21.17
N TYR A 281 2.90 4.86 20.02
CA TYR A 281 2.56 4.28 18.74
C TYR A 281 3.82 3.73 18.07
N GLU A 282 3.68 2.53 17.53
CA GLU A 282 4.68 1.83 16.74
C GLU A 282 4.13 1.58 15.33
N LEU A 283 5.01 1.33 14.37
CA LEU A 283 4.57 0.96 13.03
C LEU A 283 3.87 -0.40 13.07
N LYS A 284 2.73 -0.52 12.38
CA LYS A 284 2.13 -1.83 12.12
C LYS A 284 2.84 -2.49 10.95
N PHE A 285 3.50 -3.60 11.24
CA PHE A 285 4.14 -4.44 10.24
C PHE A 285 3.17 -5.44 9.64
N ASP A 286 3.30 -5.64 8.33
CA ASP A 286 2.61 -6.66 7.57
C ASP A 286 3.53 -7.88 7.39
N GLY A 287 3.31 -8.91 8.21
CA GLY A 287 4.23 -10.02 8.35
C GLY A 287 3.69 -11.23 9.12
N ILE A 288 4.61 -11.99 9.70
CA ILE A 288 4.31 -13.15 10.53
C ILE A 288 4.78 -12.90 11.96
N ARG A 289 3.82 -12.98 12.89
CA ARG A 289 4.07 -12.88 14.32
C ARG A 289 4.99 -14.00 14.77
N LEU A 290 6.08 -13.64 15.46
CA LEU A 290 7.12 -14.58 15.85
C LEU A 290 7.52 -14.37 17.32
N ILE A 291 7.48 -15.46 18.09
CA ILE A 291 8.04 -15.55 19.44
C ILE A 291 9.38 -16.28 19.35
N ALA A 292 10.47 -15.55 19.56
CA ALA A 292 11.80 -16.12 19.63
C ALA A 292 12.10 -16.55 21.06
N VAL A 293 12.44 -17.83 21.25
CA VAL A 293 12.81 -18.41 22.55
C VAL A 293 14.26 -18.86 22.46
N LYS A 294 15.12 -18.24 23.25
CA LYS A 294 16.53 -18.62 23.39
C LYS A 294 16.77 -19.29 24.75
N ARG A 295 17.49 -20.41 24.72
CA ARG A 295 18.05 -21.11 25.88
C ARG A 295 19.49 -21.47 25.57
N ASP A 296 20.43 -20.71 26.12
CA ASP A 296 21.85 -20.79 25.82
C ASP A 296 22.08 -20.72 24.30
N LYS A 297 22.58 -21.80 23.70
CA LYS A 297 22.85 -21.91 22.25
C LYS A 297 21.65 -22.40 21.44
N LYS A 298 20.56 -22.85 22.10
CA LYS A 298 19.37 -23.36 21.42
C LYS A 298 18.37 -22.23 21.22
N VAL A 299 17.95 -22.03 19.98
CA VAL A 299 16.91 -21.06 19.61
C VAL A 299 15.76 -21.81 18.94
N SER A 300 14.54 -21.44 19.32
CA SER A 300 13.32 -21.90 18.69
C SER A 300 12.44 -20.69 18.38
N LEU A 301 11.94 -20.63 17.15
CA LEU A 301 11.05 -19.57 16.70
C LEU A 301 9.64 -20.14 16.58
N PHE A 302 8.66 -19.49 17.19
CA PHE A 302 7.28 -19.97 17.20
C PHE A 302 6.34 -18.96 16.58
N SER A 303 5.40 -19.44 15.76
CA SER A 303 4.28 -18.63 15.29
C SER A 303 3.31 -18.28 16.43
N ARG A 304 2.28 -17.48 16.13
CA ARG A 304 1.18 -17.18 17.05
C ARG A 304 0.54 -18.44 17.66
N ASN A 305 0.44 -19.52 16.90
CA ASN A 305 -0.18 -20.77 17.32
C ASN A 305 0.85 -21.84 17.73
N GLN A 306 2.08 -21.43 18.07
CA GLN A 306 3.16 -22.31 18.51
C GLN A 306 3.72 -23.28 17.45
N ASN A 307 3.36 -23.11 16.16
CA ASN A 307 4.05 -23.83 15.08
C ASN A 307 5.53 -23.41 15.02
N ASP A 308 6.43 -24.37 14.85
CA ASP A 308 7.86 -24.12 14.72
C ASP A 308 8.19 -23.45 13.38
N LEU A 309 8.74 -22.24 13.44
CA LEU A 309 9.16 -21.42 12.32
C LEU A 309 10.69 -21.43 12.15
N SER A 310 11.43 -22.13 13.01
CA SER A 310 12.90 -22.20 12.97
C SER A 310 13.43 -22.65 11.60
N PRO A 311 12.88 -23.72 10.95
CA PRO A 311 13.35 -24.15 9.64
C PRO A 311 13.08 -23.12 8.54
N ARG A 312 12.07 -22.26 8.73
CA ARG A 312 11.66 -21.24 7.76
C ARG A 312 12.56 -20.01 7.78
N PHE A 313 13.18 -19.71 8.93
CA PHE A 313 13.97 -18.50 9.14
C PHE A 313 15.32 -18.76 9.83
N PRO A 314 16.20 -19.58 9.22
CA PRO A 314 17.49 -19.95 9.82
C PRO A 314 18.40 -18.74 10.10
N GLU A 315 18.35 -17.68 9.30
CA GLU A 315 19.11 -16.46 9.53
C GLU A 315 18.68 -15.71 10.81
N ILE A 316 17.40 -15.78 11.17
CA ILE A 316 16.89 -15.18 12.42
C ILE A 316 17.28 -16.07 13.62
N VAL A 317 17.27 -17.40 13.45
CA VAL A 317 17.75 -18.33 14.48
C VAL A 317 19.19 -18.00 14.87
N GLU A 318 20.08 -17.86 13.90
CA GLU A 318 21.49 -17.59 14.15
C GLU A 318 21.70 -16.19 14.75
N ALA A 319 20.94 -15.18 14.30
CA ALA A 319 21.03 -13.84 14.87
C ALA A 319 20.58 -13.80 16.35
N ILE A 320 19.47 -14.46 16.70
CA ILE A 320 18.97 -14.51 18.08
C ILE A 320 19.95 -15.25 18.99
N LYS A 321 20.57 -16.31 18.48
CA LYS A 321 21.58 -17.09 19.21
C LYS A 321 22.78 -16.23 19.64
N ASN A 322 23.14 -15.23 18.83
CA ASN A 322 24.25 -14.32 19.10
C ASN A 322 23.91 -13.11 19.99
N LEU A 323 22.64 -12.94 20.39
CA LEU A 323 22.28 -11.89 21.36
C LEU A 323 23.00 -12.07 22.70
N PRO A 324 23.37 -10.98 23.40
CA PRO A 324 24.11 -11.04 24.67
C PRO A 324 23.19 -11.37 25.86
N ALA A 325 22.55 -12.55 25.81
CA ALA A 325 21.68 -13.08 26.86
C ALA A 325 21.83 -14.60 26.91
N ARG A 326 21.77 -15.19 28.10
CA ARG A 326 21.73 -16.65 28.28
C ARG A 326 20.34 -17.19 27.91
N GLU A 327 19.30 -16.53 28.40
CA GLU A 327 17.91 -16.90 28.14
C GLU A 327 17.12 -15.65 27.76
N CYS A 328 16.30 -15.73 26.70
CA CYS A 328 15.36 -14.65 26.41
C CYS A 328 14.12 -15.16 25.69
N VAL A 329 13.01 -14.43 25.88
CA VAL A 329 11.79 -14.59 25.09
C VAL A 329 11.40 -13.24 24.49
N ILE A 330 11.51 -13.12 23.18
CA ILE A 330 11.28 -11.89 22.43
C ILE A 330 10.02 -12.04 21.57
N ASP A 331 9.18 -11.02 21.61
CA ASP A 331 7.98 -10.92 20.77
C ASP A 331 8.22 -9.90 19.66
N GLY A 332 7.99 -10.33 18.41
CA GLY A 332 8.30 -9.54 17.22
C GLY A 332 7.50 -9.95 16.00
N GLU A 333 7.74 -9.27 14.89
CA GLU A 333 7.17 -9.60 13.58
C GLU A 333 8.31 -9.86 12.60
N VAL A 334 8.23 -10.97 11.86
CA VAL A 334 9.09 -11.18 10.69
C VAL A 334 8.43 -10.56 9.47
N VAL A 335 9.17 -9.75 8.74
CA VAL A 335 8.72 -9.07 7.53
C VAL A 335 9.70 -9.28 6.38
N ALA A 336 9.19 -9.25 5.16
CA ALA A 336 10.00 -8.98 3.97
C ALA A 336 9.76 -7.53 3.55
N LEU A 337 10.82 -6.82 3.19
CA LEU A 337 10.72 -5.44 2.72
C LEU A 337 10.77 -5.37 1.19
N ASP A 338 10.03 -4.42 0.62
CA ASP A 338 10.21 -3.98 -0.76
C ASP A 338 11.39 -3.00 -0.90
N ASP A 339 11.64 -2.54 -2.13
CA ASP A 339 12.75 -1.64 -2.45
C ASP A 339 12.60 -0.25 -1.79
N GLU A 340 11.38 0.11 -1.39
CA GLU A 340 11.08 1.33 -0.63
C GLU A 340 11.13 1.12 0.89
N GLY A 341 11.45 -0.10 1.36
CA GLY A 341 11.56 -0.45 2.78
C GLY A 341 10.21 -0.72 3.48
N ARG A 342 9.12 -0.92 2.73
CA ARG A 342 7.79 -1.24 3.27
C ARG A 342 7.64 -2.75 3.46
N SER A 343 7.06 -3.16 4.59
CA SER A 343 6.76 -4.57 4.85
C SER A 343 5.66 -5.07 3.92
N SER A 344 5.85 -6.25 3.34
CA SER A 344 4.85 -6.91 2.49
C SER A 344 4.75 -8.40 2.82
N PHE A 345 3.56 -8.83 3.24
CA PHE A 345 3.26 -10.25 3.41
C PHE A 345 3.29 -11.03 2.10
N GLN A 346 2.90 -10.39 1.00
CA GLN A 346 2.98 -11.01 -0.32
C GLN A 346 4.43 -11.33 -0.70
N LEU A 347 5.40 -10.46 -0.37
CA LEU A 347 6.82 -10.76 -0.58
C LEU A 347 7.33 -11.91 0.30
N LEU A 348 6.88 -11.99 1.56
CA LEU A 348 7.20 -13.14 2.42
C LEU A 348 6.69 -14.44 1.82
N GLN A 349 5.47 -14.45 1.30
CA GLN A 349 4.92 -15.64 0.66
C GLN A 349 5.62 -15.97 -0.66
N ALA A 350 5.89 -14.97 -1.50
CA ALA A 350 6.62 -15.17 -2.75
C ALA A 350 8.02 -15.74 -2.50
N ARG A 351 8.70 -15.31 -1.43
CA ARG A 351 9.98 -15.88 -1.00
C ARG A 351 9.89 -17.39 -0.76
N GLU A 352 8.85 -17.83 -0.06
CA GLU A 352 8.63 -19.25 0.26
C GLU A 352 8.23 -20.09 -0.95
N ILE A 353 7.32 -19.59 -1.79
CA ILE A 353 6.80 -20.36 -2.94
C ILE A 353 7.77 -20.31 -4.13
N GLU A 354 8.46 -19.19 -4.31
CA GLU A 354 9.17 -18.89 -5.55
C GLU A 354 10.69 -18.83 -5.40
N GLY A 355 11.22 -18.83 -4.16
CA GLY A 355 12.66 -18.68 -3.88
C GLY A 355 13.14 -17.23 -3.93
N GLY A 356 12.24 -16.28 -3.65
CA GLY A 356 12.53 -14.84 -3.69
C GLY A 356 13.70 -14.40 -2.79
N LYS A 357 14.40 -13.34 -3.20
CA LYS A 357 15.59 -12.81 -2.52
C LYS A 357 15.31 -11.61 -1.59
N SER A 358 14.05 -11.24 -1.40
CA SER A 358 13.69 -10.09 -0.57
C SER A 358 14.30 -10.24 0.83
N PRO A 359 14.98 -9.19 1.34
CA PRO A 359 15.59 -9.24 2.65
C PRO A 359 14.50 -9.42 3.70
N ILE A 360 14.75 -10.29 4.67
CA ILE A 360 13.86 -10.47 5.81
C ILE A 360 14.44 -9.85 7.06
N TYR A 361 13.57 -9.31 7.89
CA TYR A 361 13.94 -8.72 9.17
C TYR A 361 12.98 -9.19 10.25
N PHE A 362 13.51 -9.35 11.46
CA PHE A 362 12.75 -9.58 12.67
C PHE A 362 12.67 -8.27 13.45
N TYR A 363 11.52 -7.61 13.40
CA TYR A 363 11.23 -6.41 14.18
C TYR A 363 10.76 -6.81 15.58
N ALA A 364 11.69 -6.81 16.54
CA ALA A 364 11.43 -7.08 17.94
C ALA A 364 10.76 -5.86 18.60
N PHE A 365 9.56 -6.02 19.16
CA PHE A 365 8.83 -4.91 19.80
C PHE A 365 8.52 -5.14 21.28
N ASP A 366 8.70 -6.34 21.84
CA ASP A 366 8.55 -6.61 23.27
C ASP A 366 9.50 -7.71 23.79
N LEU A 367 9.82 -7.68 25.08
CA LEU A 367 10.69 -8.63 25.77
C LEU A 367 9.94 -9.19 26.98
N LEU A 368 9.69 -10.50 26.96
CA LEU A 368 8.80 -11.16 27.91
C LEU A 368 9.57 -11.83 29.05
N GLN A 369 10.82 -12.22 28.78
CA GLN A 369 11.70 -12.90 29.72
C GLN A 369 13.16 -12.61 29.33
N LEU A 370 14.03 -12.47 30.33
CA LEU A 370 15.48 -12.30 30.17
C LEU A 370 16.22 -12.98 31.34
N ASP A 371 17.19 -13.83 31.06
CA ASP A 371 18.13 -14.44 32.01
C ASP A 371 17.49 -14.98 33.29
N GLY A 372 16.55 -15.91 33.12
CA GLY A 372 15.76 -16.50 34.19
C GLY A 372 14.69 -15.59 34.80
N LYS A 373 14.50 -14.34 34.36
CA LYS A 373 13.56 -13.37 34.96
C LYS A 373 12.37 -13.06 34.08
N SER A 374 11.18 -13.02 34.69
CA SER A 374 9.92 -12.73 34.02
C SER A 374 9.69 -11.22 33.90
N LEU A 375 9.55 -10.70 32.68
CA LEU A 375 9.29 -9.27 32.44
C LEU A 375 7.81 -8.96 32.20
N ILE A 376 6.94 -9.95 31.96
CA ILE A 376 5.53 -9.73 31.60
C ILE A 376 4.74 -8.86 32.59
N GLY A 377 5.10 -8.86 33.88
CA GLY A 377 4.46 -8.05 34.92
C GLY A 377 4.97 -6.61 35.02
N LEU A 378 6.03 -6.27 34.29
CA LEU A 378 6.55 -4.91 34.24
C LEU A 378 5.71 -4.04 33.30
N PRO A 379 5.66 -2.71 33.51
CA PRO A 379 5.16 -1.76 32.53
C PRO A 379 5.86 -1.89 31.17
N LEU A 380 5.13 -1.68 30.08
CA LEU A 380 5.64 -1.76 28.71
C LEU A 380 6.90 -0.93 28.49
N GLU A 381 6.93 0.29 29.02
CA GLU A 381 8.09 1.17 28.89
C GLU A 381 9.37 0.54 29.48
N ALA A 382 9.26 -0.11 30.63
CA ALA A 382 10.39 -0.82 31.23
C ALA A 382 10.85 -2.00 30.37
N ARG A 383 9.92 -2.79 29.83
CA ARG A 383 10.25 -3.93 28.96
C ARG A 383 10.94 -3.48 27.67
N LYS A 384 10.45 -2.40 27.05
CA LYS A 384 11.03 -1.82 25.84
C LYS A 384 12.43 -1.24 26.06
N ASN A 385 12.66 -0.56 27.19
CA ASN A 385 13.99 -0.04 27.53
C ASN A 385 15.03 -1.15 27.67
N VAL A 386 14.64 -2.31 28.22
CA VAL A 386 15.54 -3.49 28.29
C VAL A 386 15.74 -4.10 26.90
N LEU A 387 14.67 -4.23 26.11
CA LEU A 387 14.75 -4.76 24.75
C LEU A 387 15.67 -3.92 23.84
N GLU A 388 15.56 -2.60 23.89
CA GLU A 388 16.37 -1.69 23.10
C GLU A 388 17.87 -1.90 23.37
N LYS A 389 18.25 -2.02 24.65
CA LYS A 389 19.63 -2.32 25.07
C LYS A 389 20.08 -3.70 24.58
N LEU A 390 19.23 -4.72 24.70
CA LEU A 390 19.52 -6.08 24.23
C LEU A 390 19.78 -6.13 22.71
N CYS A 391 19.03 -5.33 21.94
CA CYS A 391 19.11 -5.30 20.49
C CYS A 391 20.14 -4.30 19.94
N ALA A 392 20.76 -3.45 20.77
CA ALA A 392 21.61 -2.34 20.33
C ALA A 392 22.75 -2.76 19.38
N ASN A 393 23.31 -3.95 19.60
CA ASN A 393 24.43 -4.50 18.80
C ASN A 393 24.04 -5.78 18.04
N ALA A 394 22.74 -6.08 17.90
CA ALA A 394 22.30 -7.31 17.25
C ALA A 394 22.62 -7.33 15.74
N GLY A 395 22.51 -6.17 15.09
CA GLY A 395 22.63 -6.05 13.64
C GLY A 395 21.50 -6.75 12.88
N ASP A 396 21.52 -6.65 11.56
CA ASP A 396 20.54 -7.35 10.71
C ASP A 396 20.75 -8.87 10.81
N PRO A 397 19.66 -9.67 10.79
CA PRO A 397 18.28 -9.30 10.50
C PRO A 397 17.44 -8.82 11.71
N ILE A 398 18.00 -8.60 12.91
CA ILE A 398 17.23 -8.19 14.09
C ILE A 398 17.15 -6.66 14.18
N ARG A 399 15.94 -6.13 14.29
CA ARG A 399 15.70 -4.69 14.45
C ARG A 399 14.79 -4.43 15.64
N TYR A 400 15.16 -3.46 16.48
CA TYR A 400 14.27 -2.97 17.52
C TYR A 400 13.18 -2.09 16.90
N SER A 401 11.93 -2.38 17.22
CA SER A 401 10.77 -1.57 16.85
C SER A 401 10.47 -0.56 17.96
N GLY A 402 11.03 0.65 17.81
CA GLY A 402 10.82 1.77 18.70
C GLY A 402 9.49 2.50 18.49
N ALA A 403 9.11 3.33 19.46
CA ALA A 403 7.96 4.21 19.32
C ALA A 403 8.27 5.32 18.30
N ILE A 404 7.36 5.55 17.36
CA ILE A 404 7.47 6.60 16.32
C ILE A 404 6.83 7.93 16.76
N GLY A 405 6.10 7.92 17.88
CA GLY A 405 5.51 9.12 18.47
C GLY A 405 4.32 8.82 19.39
N SER A 406 3.64 9.89 19.82
CA SER A 406 2.44 9.85 20.68
C SER A 406 1.20 10.45 20.02
N ASP A 407 1.33 11.16 18.89
CA ASP A 407 0.21 11.73 18.14
C ASP A 407 -0.27 10.77 17.05
N ALA A 408 -1.26 9.93 17.39
CA ALA A 408 -1.80 8.97 16.45
C ALA A 408 -2.44 9.59 15.20
N LYS A 409 -3.06 10.77 15.31
CA LYS A 409 -3.75 11.36 14.15
C LYS A 409 -2.73 11.74 13.08
N ARG A 410 -1.67 12.44 13.49
CA ARG A 410 -0.56 12.81 12.60
C ARG A 410 0.17 11.58 12.07
N LEU A 411 0.45 10.60 12.93
CA LEU A 411 1.13 9.37 12.52
C LEU A 411 0.31 8.57 11.50
N LEU A 412 -1.01 8.46 11.67
CA LEU A 412 -1.87 7.77 10.72
C LEU A 412 -1.91 8.44 9.35
N GLN A 413 -1.90 9.77 9.30
CA GLN A 413 -1.80 10.50 8.04
C GLN A 413 -0.50 10.17 7.31
N GLU A 414 0.63 10.17 8.03
CA GLU A 414 1.94 9.88 7.46
C GLU A 414 2.06 8.42 7.01
N VAL A 415 1.62 7.47 7.83
CA VAL A 415 1.61 6.04 7.53
C VAL A 415 0.73 5.76 6.31
N LYS A 416 -0.45 6.39 6.22
CA LYS A 416 -1.32 6.30 5.05
C LYS A 416 -0.66 6.90 3.80
N HIS A 417 0.00 8.05 3.93
CA HIS A 417 0.69 8.70 2.81
C HIS A 417 1.80 7.82 2.23
N ARG A 418 2.52 7.08 3.09
CA ARG A 418 3.59 6.15 2.69
C ARG A 418 3.08 4.78 2.24
N GLY A 419 1.76 4.56 2.24
CA GLY A 419 1.16 3.26 1.88
C GLY A 419 1.51 2.14 2.85
N LEU A 420 1.82 2.47 4.12
CA LEU A 420 2.10 1.51 5.18
C LEU A 420 0.79 1.01 5.80
N GLU A 421 0.85 -0.13 6.49
CA GLU A 421 -0.35 -0.86 6.90
C GLU A 421 -1.17 -0.13 7.97
N GLY A 422 -0.50 0.57 8.90
CA GLY A 422 -1.13 1.22 10.03
C GLY A 422 -0.17 1.48 11.18
N ILE A 423 -0.73 1.72 12.36
CA ILE A 423 0.02 1.83 13.62
C ILE A 423 -0.56 0.90 14.69
N ILE A 424 0.31 0.46 15.59
CA ILE A 424 -0.07 -0.22 16.82
C ILE A 424 0.09 0.77 17.97
N GLY A 425 -1.02 1.09 18.64
CA GLY A 425 -1.00 1.85 19.88
C GLY A 425 -0.83 0.91 21.07
N LYS A 426 0.04 1.26 22.01
CA LYS A 426 0.24 0.51 23.25
C LYS A 426 0.27 1.45 24.44
N GLN A 427 -0.41 1.12 25.53
CA GLN A 427 -0.36 1.91 26.77
C GLN A 427 1.01 1.74 27.45
N ARG A 428 1.70 2.85 27.73
CA ARG A 428 3.06 2.85 28.32
C ARG A 428 3.15 2.07 29.63
N THR A 429 2.11 2.16 30.45
CA THR A 429 2.06 1.56 31.79
C THR A 429 1.47 0.15 31.79
N SER A 430 1.05 -0.38 30.64
CA SER A 430 0.42 -1.70 30.57
C SER A 430 1.40 -2.84 30.78
N VAL A 431 0.94 -3.87 31.50
CA VAL A 431 1.61 -5.17 31.58
C VAL A 431 1.36 -5.98 30.30
N TYR A 432 2.13 -7.04 30.10
CA TYR A 432 1.89 -7.98 29.02
C TYR A 432 0.82 -8.99 29.46
N GLU A 433 -0.23 -9.17 28.66
CA GLU A 433 -1.32 -10.11 28.94
C GLU A 433 -1.30 -11.25 27.89
N PRO A 434 -0.64 -12.38 28.18
CA PRO A 434 -0.53 -13.48 27.22
C PRO A 434 -1.89 -13.96 26.70
N GLY A 435 -2.01 -14.09 25.38
CA GLY A 435 -3.21 -14.60 24.69
C GLY A 435 -4.45 -13.68 24.72
N ARG A 436 -4.45 -12.62 25.54
CA ARG A 436 -5.61 -11.74 25.73
C ARG A 436 -5.67 -10.60 24.72
N ARG A 437 -6.90 -10.13 24.49
CA ARG A 437 -7.22 -8.91 23.74
C ARG A 437 -7.81 -7.86 24.69
N GLY A 438 -7.01 -7.40 25.67
CA GLY A 438 -7.47 -6.51 26.75
C GLY A 438 -7.69 -5.06 26.34
N GLY A 439 -7.25 -4.65 25.14
CA GLY A 439 -7.39 -3.27 24.66
C GLY A 439 -6.26 -2.34 25.07
N ALA A 440 -5.33 -2.76 25.96
CA ALA A 440 -4.09 -2.05 26.23
C ALA A 440 -3.17 -1.95 24.99
N TRP A 441 -3.38 -2.84 24.02
CA TRP A 441 -2.85 -2.75 22.67
C TRP A 441 -4.02 -2.55 21.69
N ILE A 442 -3.88 -1.56 20.81
CA ILE A 442 -4.84 -1.25 19.77
C ILE A 442 -4.16 -1.27 18.40
N LYS A 443 -4.92 -1.60 17.36
CA LYS A 443 -4.49 -1.49 15.97
C LYS A 443 -5.37 -0.48 15.25
N LEU A 444 -4.75 0.46 14.56
CA LEU A 444 -5.38 1.43 13.67
C LEU A 444 -4.84 1.15 12.26
N LYS A 445 -5.71 0.72 11.35
CA LYS A 445 -5.33 0.31 9.99
C LYS A 445 -5.54 1.45 9.00
N CYS A 446 -4.61 1.62 8.08
CA CYS A 446 -4.72 2.54 6.94
C CYS A 446 -5.20 1.82 5.66
N VAL A 447 -5.09 0.50 5.63
CA VAL A 447 -5.50 -0.36 4.52
C VAL A 447 -6.57 -1.35 4.98
N ASN A 448 -7.54 -1.61 4.12
CA ASN A 448 -8.56 -2.64 4.34
C ASN A 448 -7.98 -3.98 3.94
N GLU A 449 -7.52 -4.72 4.95
CA GLU A 449 -6.89 -6.01 4.78
C GLU A 449 -7.22 -6.89 5.98
N GLN A 450 -7.58 -8.15 5.71
CA GLN A 450 -8.04 -9.08 6.73
C GLN A 450 -7.80 -10.54 6.30
N GLU A 451 -7.74 -11.43 7.29
CA GLU A 451 -7.87 -12.86 7.11
C GLU A 451 -9.29 -13.27 6.68
N PHE A 452 -9.38 -14.23 5.75
CA PHE A 452 -10.61 -14.92 5.34
C PHE A 452 -10.36 -16.41 5.17
N VAL A 453 -11.39 -17.23 5.38
CA VAL A 453 -11.34 -18.68 5.18
C VAL A 453 -11.78 -19.02 3.77
N ILE A 454 -11.01 -19.85 3.07
CA ILE A 454 -11.33 -20.34 1.74
C ILE A 454 -12.34 -21.48 1.87
N GLY A 455 -13.52 -21.33 1.24
CA GLY A 455 -14.58 -22.34 1.23
C GLY A 455 -14.85 -22.97 -0.14
N GLY A 456 -14.28 -22.41 -1.21
CA GLY A 456 -14.40 -23.00 -2.53
C GLY A 456 -13.61 -22.24 -3.58
N TYR A 457 -13.73 -22.66 -4.83
CA TYR A 457 -13.13 -22.00 -5.98
C TYR A 457 -13.98 -22.20 -7.24
N THR A 458 -13.84 -21.27 -8.19
CA THR A 458 -14.53 -21.35 -9.48
C THR A 458 -13.66 -22.06 -10.51
N PRO A 459 -14.27 -22.65 -11.56
CA PRO A 459 -13.53 -23.15 -12.71
C PRO A 459 -12.63 -22.07 -13.33
N PRO A 460 -11.54 -22.47 -13.98
CA PRO A 460 -10.71 -21.55 -14.75
C PRO A 460 -11.51 -20.85 -15.85
N GLN A 461 -11.10 -19.63 -16.20
CA GLN A 461 -11.67 -18.85 -17.30
C GLN A 461 -10.56 -18.26 -18.18
N GLY A 462 -10.78 -18.24 -19.49
CA GLY A 462 -9.80 -17.75 -20.47
C GLY A 462 -8.51 -18.59 -20.45
N ALA A 463 -7.35 -17.93 -20.45
CA ALA A 463 -6.04 -18.59 -20.45
C ALA A 463 -5.57 -19.06 -19.05
N ARG A 464 -6.34 -18.79 -17.99
CA ARG A 464 -5.96 -19.15 -16.62
C ARG A 464 -6.08 -20.66 -16.42
N LYS A 465 -5.05 -21.29 -15.84
CA LYS A 465 -5.05 -22.71 -15.48
C LYS A 465 -5.51 -22.90 -14.03
N HIS A 466 -5.96 -24.11 -13.70
CA HIS A 466 -6.40 -24.55 -12.37
C HIS A 466 -7.74 -24.00 -11.86
N PHE A 467 -7.84 -22.70 -11.55
CA PHE A 467 -9.08 -22.10 -11.05
C PHE A 467 -9.22 -20.62 -11.46
N GLY A 468 -10.45 -20.12 -11.49
CA GLY A 468 -10.75 -18.74 -11.86
C GLY A 468 -10.61 -17.77 -10.70
N ALA A 469 -11.22 -18.10 -9.56
CA ALA A 469 -11.19 -17.32 -8.34
C ALA A 469 -11.42 -18.22 -7.13
N ILE A 470 -10.95 -17.81 -5.96
CA ILE A 470 -11.34 -18.44 -4.68
C ILE A 470 -12.59 -17.76 -4.13
N LEU A 471 -13.39 -18.53 -3.40
CA LEU A 471 -14.54 -18.07 -2.64
C LEU A 471 -14.13 -18.04 -1.18
N VAL A 472 -14.26 -16.87 -0.56
CA VAL A 472 -13.79 -16.64 0.80
C VAL A 472 -14.91 -16.17 1.70
N GLY A 473 -14.77 -16.44 2.99
CA GLY A 473 -15.73 -16.05 4.03
C GLY A 473 -15.09 -15.88 5.39
N TYR A 474 -15.91 -15.60 6.38
CA TYR A 474 -15.51 -15.49 7.79
C TYR A 474 -16.53 -16.22 8.66
N TYR A 475 -16.15 -16.53 9.89
CA TYR A 475 -17.05 -17.12 10.86
C TYR A 475 -17.81 -16.02 11.61
N ASP A 476 -19.13 -16.20 11.68
CA ASP A 476 -20.05 -15.46 12.53
C ASP A 476 -20.94 -16.46 13.26
N ASN A 477 -20.91 -16.46 14.59
CA ASN A 477 -21.62 -17.42 15.44
C ASN A 477 -21.43 -18.89 14.97
N ASN A 478 -20.17 -19.28 14.73
CA ASN A 478 -19.76 -20.59 14.19
C ASN A 478 -20.32 -20.96 12.82
N LYS A 479 -20.94 -20.02 12.10
CA LYS A 479 -21.41 -20.20 10.72
C LYS A 479 -20.46 -19.50 9.76
N MET A 480 -20.10 -20.16 8.67
CA MET A 480 -19.24 -19.56 7.65
C MET A 480 -20.07 -18.72 6.68
N VAL A 481 -19.91 -17.40 6.76
CA VAL A 481 -20.61 -16.42 5.93
C VAL A 481 -19.72 -16.04 4.75
N PHE A 482 -20.28 -16.03 3.55
CA PHE A 482 -19.58 -15.66 2.33
C PHE A 482 -19.19 -14.17 2.36
N ALA A 483 -17.94 -13.86 2.07
CA ALA A 483 -17.43 -12.50 2.01
C ALA A 483 -17.15 -12.05 0.58
N GLY A 484 -16.82 -12.97 -0.33
CA GLY A 484 -16.67 -12.61 -1.74
C GLY A 484 -15.83 -13.55 -2.57
N LYS A 485 -15.75 -13.23 -3.87
CA LYS A 485 -14.92 -13.91 -4.85
C LYS A 485 -13.62 -13.14 -5.07
N VAL A 486 -12.48 -13.82 -4.91
CA VAL A 486 -11.14 -13.23 -5.09
C VAL A 486 -10.46 -13.84 -6.32
N GLY A 487 -10.26 -13.01 -7.35
CA GLY A 487 -9.73 -13.45 -8.67
C GLY A 487 -8.37 -12.86 -9.05
N THR A 488 -7.75 -12.06 -8.19
CA THR A 488 -6.50 -11.34 -8.44
C THR A 488 -5.49 -11.61 -7.31
N GLY A 489 -4.21 -11.30 -7.55
CA GLY A 489 -3.13 -11.53 -6.57
C GLY A 489 -2.43 -12.90 -6.67
N PHE A 490 -2.84 -13.75 -7.62
CA PHE A 490 -2.22 -15.06 -7.84
C PHE A 490 -1.12 -15.03 -8.90
N THR A 491 -0.02 -15.74 -8.63
CA THR A 491 1.02 -16.08 -9.62
C THR A 491 0.73 -17.46 -10.21
N ALA A 492 1.41 -17.84 -11.30
CA ALA A 492 1.25 -19.18 -11.88
C ALA A 492 1.65 -20.29 -10.89
N LYS A 493 2.70 -20.05 -10.08
CA LYS A 493 3.13 -20.97 -9.03
C LYS A 493 2.10 -21.06 -7.90
N SER A 494 1.57 -19.91 -7.42
CA SER A 494 0.59 -19.93 -6.33
C SER A 494 -0.75 -20.55 -6.76
N LEU A 495 -1.19 -20.35 -8.00
CA LEU A 495 -2.36 -21.06 -8.58
C LEU A 495 -2.16 -22.58 -8.53
N SER A 496 -1.01 -23.07 -9.00
CA SER A 496 -0.72 -24.51 -9.03
C SER A 496 -0.64 -25.11 -7.63
N MET A 497 0.07 -24.43 -6.72
CA MET A 497 0.21 -24.84 -5.32
C MET A 497 -1.15 -24.89 -4.61
N LEU A 498 -1.95 -23.82 -4.71
CA LEU A 498 -3.27 -23.75 -4.08
C LEU A 498 -4.21 -24.81 -4.63
N HIS A 499 -4.22 -25.02 -5.95
CA HIS A 499 -5.04 -26.07 -6.55
C HIS A 499 -4.69 -27.45 -5.98
N LYS A 500 -3.41 -27.80 -5.85
CA LYS A 500 -3.00 -29.07 -5.21
C LYS A 500 -3.51 -29.20 -3.78
N ARG A 501 -3.53 -28.10 -3.00
CA ARG A 501 -4.10 -28.09 -1.64
C ARG A 501 -5.62 -28.23 -1.66
N PHE A 502 -6.31 -27.52 -2.56
CA PHE A 502 -7.76 -27.61 -2.72
C PHE A 502 -8.22 -29.02 -3.08
N GLN A 503 -7.48 -29.73 -3.92
CA GLN A 503 -7.80 -31.13 -4.25
C GLN A 503 -7.73 -32.05 -3.03
N LYS A 504 -6.80 -31.80 -2.09
CA LYS A 504 -6.71 -32.56 -0.82
C LYS A 504 -7.82 -32.22 0.17
N GLU A 505 -8.40 -31.03 0.05
CA GLU A 505 -9.45 -30.53 0.93
C GLU A 505 -10.81 -30.50 0.22
N ALA A 506 -11.00 -31.25 -0.87
CA ALA A 506 -12.25 -31.26 -1.62
C ALA A 506 -13.42 -31.73 -0.73
N ARG A 507 -14.60 -31.15 -0.99
CA ARG A 507 -15.87 -31.57 -0.41
C ARG A 507 -17.00 -31.41 -1.43
N ASP A 508 -18.12 -32.07 -1.17
CA ASP A 508 -19.24 -32.14 -2.13
C ASP A 508 -20.23 -30.97 -1.98
N ASP A 509 -20.30 -30.35 -0.81
CA ASP A 509 -21.30 -29.35 -0.45
C ASP A 509 -20.69 -27.98 -0.13
N CYS A 510 -21.49 -26.93 -0.32
CA CYS A 510 -21.09 -25.55 -0.05
C CYS A 510 -20.93 -25.30 1.44
N PRO A 511 -19.75 -24.85 1.93
CA PRO A 511 -19.56 -24.56 3.36
C PRO A 511 -20.19 -23.23 3.79
N PHE A 512 -20.55 -22.36 2.85
CA PHE A 512 -21.15 -21.06 3.14
C PHE A 512 -22.65 -21.20 3.44
N VAL A 513 -23.10 -20.64 4.56
CA VAL A 513 -24.50 -20.73 4.99
C VAL A 513 -25.43 -19.79 4.22
N ASP A 514 -24.89 -18.78 3.54
CA ASP A 514 -25.61 -17.71 2.86
C ASP A 514 -25.45 -17.74 1.33
N LEU A 515 -24.98 -18.86 0.76
CA LEU A 515 -24.95 -19.06 -0.70
C LEU A 515 -25.92 -20.17 -1.14
N PRO A 516 -26.68 -19.96 -2.24
CA PRO A 516 -26.75 -18.72 -3.03
C PRO A 516 -27.67 -17.70 -2.34
N SER A 517 -27.29 -16.42 -2.32
CA SER A 517 -28.11 -15.33 -1.76
C SER A 517 -28.56 -14.35 -2.83
N LYS A 518 -29.77 -13.80 -2.62
CA LYS A 518 -30.29 -12.65 -3.36
C LYS A 518 -30.35 -11.42 -2.48
N GLN A 519 -30.10 -10.25 -3.06
CA GLN A 519 -30.33 -8.95 -2.44
C GLN A 519 -30.95 -8.01 -3.47
N ASN A 520 -32.01 -7.31 -3.07
CA ASN A 520 -32.80 -6.45 -3.96
C ASN A 520 -33.20 -7.15 -5.27
N GLY A 521 -33.54 -8.44 -5.19
CA GLY A 521 -33.89 -9.27 -6.35
C GLY A 521 -32.71 -9.75 -7.21
N GLN A 522 -31.49 -9.28 -6.96
CA GLN A 522 -30.28 -9.66 -7.72
C GLN A 522 -29.43 -10.68 -6.96
N TRP A 523 -28.76 -11.57 -7.69
CA TRP A 523 -27.84 -12.54 -7.10
C TRP A 523 -26.57 -11.86 -6.59
N VAL A 524 -26.21 -12.10 -5.33
CA VAL A 524 -25.01 -11.55 -4.70
C VAL A 524 -23.77 -11.99 -5.48
N GLN A 525 -22.96 -11.02 -5.90
CA GLN A 525 -21.80 -11.22 -6.79
C GLN A 525 -22.09 -12.04 -8.07
N GLY A 526 -23.34 -12.05 -8.52
CA GLY A 526 -23.81 -12.83 -9.67
C GLY A 526 -23.80 -14.34 -9.45
N ILE A 527 -23.68 -14.83 -8.20
CA ILE A 527 -23.62 -16.27 -7.92
C ILE A 527 -25.04 -16.85 -7.93
N THR A 528 -25.40 -17.51 -9.02
CA THR A 528 -26.68 -18.21 -9.18
C THR A 528 -26.57 -19.67 -8.70
N PRO A 529 -27.71 -20.36 -8.45
CA PRO A 529 -27.71 -21.81 -8.19
C PRO A 529 -27.06 -22.62 -9.32
N SER A 530 -27.24 -22.19 -10.58
CA SER A 530 -26.62 -22.84 -11.74
C SER A 530 -25.10 -22.64 -11.78
N MET A 531 -24.59 -21.51 -11.29
CA MET A 531 -23.15 -21.29 -11.15
C MET A 531 -22.56 -22.11 -10.00
N MET A 532 -23.27 -22.25 -8.89
CA MET A 532 -22.81 -23.08 -7.76
C MET A 532 -22.59 -24.54 -8.14
N LYS A 533 -23.42 -25.10 -9.03
CA LYS A 533 -23.22 -26.46 -9.58
C LYS A 533 -21.90 -26.64 -10.33
N LYS A 534 -21.28 -25.55 -10.80
CA LYS A 534 -19.99 -25.56 -11.49
C LYS A 534 -18.83 -25.23 -10.56
N MET A 535 -19.09 -24.82 -9.32
CA MET A 535 -18.04 -24.49 -8.35
C MET A 535 -17.52 -25.76 -7.70
N HIS A 536 -16.29 -25.67 -7.19
CA HIS A 536 -15.68 -26.72 -6.39
C HIS A 536 -15.59 -26.23 -4.95
N TRP A 537 -16.03 -27.06 -4.02
CA TRP A 537 -16.05 -26.72 -2.60
C TRP A 537 -14.83 -27.33 -1.91
N VAL A 538 -14.35 -26.64 -0.88
CA VAL A 538 -13.25 -27.13 -0.06
C VAL A 538 -13.61 -27.05 1.42
N ASN A 539 -13.05 -27.96 2.19
CA ASN A 539 -13.10 -27.91 3.65
C ASN A 539 -12.49 -26.57 4.11
N PRO A 540 -13.14 -25.84 5.02
CA PRO A 540 -12.73 -24.51 5.45
C PRO A 540 -11.54 -24.55 6.41
N LYS A 541 -10.41 -25.12 5.94
CA LYS A 541 -9.16 -25.29 6.68
C LYS A 541 -8.08 -24.28 6.29
N LEU A 542 -8.23 -23.65 5.13
CA LEU A 542 -7.23 -22.75 4.58
C LEU A 542 -7.63 -21.30 4.85
N VAL A 543 -6.76 -20.56 5.55
CA VAL A 543 -6.92 -19.12 5.79
C VAL A 543 -6.06 -18.35 4.80
N ALA A 544 -6.62 -17.31 4.20
CA ALA A 544 -5.95 -16.40 3.28
C ALA A 544 -5.97 -14.97 3.81
N GLN A 545 -4.88 -14.26 3.61
CA GLN A 545 -4.79 -12.82 3.77
C GLN A 545 -5.29 -12.15 2.49
N ILE A 546 -6.32 -11.31 2.61
CA ILE A 546 -6.94 -10.60 1.48
C ILE A 546 -6.92 -9.10 1.75
N LYS A 547 -6.38 -8.34 0.79
CA LYS A 547 -6.52 -6.88 0.73
C LYS A 547 -7.74 -6.53 -0.10
N PHE A 548 -8.50 -5.53 0.29
CA PHE A 548 -9.72 -5.11 -0.38
C PHE A 548 -9.90 -3.59 -0.26
N ALA A 549 -10.77 -3.00 -1.09
CA ALA A 549 -11.01 -1.56 -1.08
C ALA A 549 -11.89 -1.16 0.11
N GLU A 550 -13.02 -1.85 0.30
CA GLU A 550 -13.98 -1.60 1.37
C GLU A 550 -14.91 -2.79 1.56
N TRP A 551 -15.54 -2.83 2.74
CA TRP A 551 -16.73 -3.63 2.97
C TRP A 551 -17.94 -2.93 2.35
N THR A 552 -18.66 -3.62 1.48
CA THR A 552 -19.92 -3.13 0.96
C THR A 552 -21.01 -3.18 2.05
N ARG A 553 -22.12 -2.45 1.85
CA ARG A 553 -23.25 -2.43 2.81
C ARG A 553 -23.81 -3.83 3.08
N ASP A 554 -23.70 -4.71 2.10
CA ASP A 554 -24.11 -6.11 2.15
C ASP A 554 -23.06 -7.06 2.75
N GLY A 555 -21.98 -6.53 3.32
CA GLY A 555 -20.95 -7.32 3.98
C GLY A 555 -20.13 -8.15 3.00
N LYS A 556 -19.86 -7.62 1.79
CA LYS A 556 -19.01 -8.27 0.79
C LYS A 556 -17.76 -7.43 0.51
N LEU A 557 -16.73 -8.09 -0.01
CA LEU A 557 -15.46 -7.45 -0.32
C LEU A 557 -15.51 -6.76 -1.68
N ARG A 558 -15.19 -5.47 -1.73
CA ARG A 558 -14.98 -4.73 -2.97
C ARG A 558 -13.51 -4.78 -3.39
N ALA A 559 -13.26 -5.12 -4.66
CA ALA A 559 -11.92 -5.24 -5.25
C ALA A 559 -10.92 -6.08 -4.40
N PRO A 560 -11.27 -7.32 -4.00
CA PRO A 560 -10.38 -8.13 -3.19
C PRO A 560 -9.19 -8.67 -4.01
N VAL A 561 -8.03 -8.73 -3.37
CA VAL A 561 -6.75 -9.20 -3.89
C VAL A 561 -6.14 -10.20 -2.91
N PHE A 562 -5.79 -11.38 -3.40
CA PHE A 562 -5.09 -12.39 -2.60
C PHE A 562 -3.65 -11.97 -2.33
N LEU A 563 -3.25 -11.95 -1.06
CA LEU A 563 -1.86 -11.66 -0.67
C LEU A 563 -1.10 -12.93 -0.28
N GLY A 564 -1.77 -13.86 0.41
CA GLY A 564 -1.21 -15.17 0.68
C GLY A 564 -2.01 -16.04 1.64
N LEU A 565 -1.45 -17.20 2.00
CA LEU A 565 -2.02 -18.14 2.96
C LEU A 565 -1.46 -17.86 4.36
N ARG A 566 -2.34 -17.87 5.35
CA ARG A 566 -2.03 -17.68 6.77
C ARG A 566 -2.03 -19.01 7.50
N GLU A 567 -0.92 -19.73 7.41
CA GLU A 567 -0.71 -21.01 8.10
C GLU A 567 -0.54 -20.82 9.63
N ASP A 568 -0.28 -19.60 10.07
CA ASP A 568 -0.19 -19.19 11.47
C ASP A 568 -1.56 -18.89 12.11
N LYS A 569 -2.67 -19.15 11.43
CA LYS A 569 -4.03 -18.80 11.86
C LYS A 569 -4.96 -20.01 11.84
N LYS A 570 -5.85 -20.09 12.83
CA LYS A 570 -6.93 -21.08 12.84
C LYS A 570 -8.13 -20.51 12.08
N PRO A 571 -8.80 -21.28 11.22
CA PRO A 571 -9.99 -20.81 10.50
C PRO A 571 -11.09 -20.27 11.40
N ILE A 572 -11.36 -20.92 12.54
CA ILE A 572 -12.45 -20.54 13.45
C ILE A 572 -12.24 -19.17 14.12
N ASP A 573 -10.99 -18.70 14.18
CA ASP A 573 -10.66 -17.38 14.76
C ASP A 573 -10.86 -16.23 13.75
N VAL A 574 -11.19 -16.56 12.49
CA VAL A 574 -11.34 -15.60 11.40
C VAL A 574 -12.76 -15.04 11.42
N ILE A 575 -12.91 -13.91 12.08
CA ILE A 575 -14.14 -13.11 12.16
C ILE A 575 -14.04 -11.87 11.28
N ARG A 576 -15.17 -11.25 10.94
CA ARG A 576 -15.17 -9.93 10.29
C ARG A 576 -14.52 -8.88 11.19
N GLU A 577 -13.54 -8.17 10.66
CA GLU A 577 -12.92 -6.99 11.23
C GLU A 577 -13.49 -5.74 10.55
N GLY A 578 -13.95 -4.76 11.34
CA GLY A 578 -14.63 -3.56 10.83
C GLY A 578 -16.13 -3.66 11.05
#